data_AF-A0A849B4B8-F1
#
_entry.id   AF-A0A849B4B8-F1
#
_cell.length_a   1.000
_cell.length_b   1.000
_cell.length_c   1.000
_cell.angle_alpha   90.00
_cell.angle_beta   90.00
_cell.angle_gamma   90.00
#
_symmetry.space_group_name_H-M   'P 1'
#
loop_
_entity.id
_entity.type
_entity.pdbx_description
1 polymer ?
#
loop_
_entity_poly.entity_id
_entity_poly.type
_entity_poly.pdbx_seq_one_letter_code
_entity_poly.pdbx_strand_id
1 'polypeptide(L)'
;MIKKRSQNDSHEILEQLQEYVDFYDSLSFTVTNFLPLGTKALFNFDTYIYEAMKGTLESILVLIENGRVNDAYALLRKFYDISLINVYVNLYLKREFEIDKFVVVKIQNWLSGKEKIPEYREIRQYISTSLLQPIQKELSKFPYESIRNRCNDHMHYNFLVIKLLS
;
A
#
# COMPACT_ATOMS: atom_id res chain seq x y z
N MET A 1 2.61 -21.11 34.01
CA MET A 1 1.18 -20.86 33.72
C MET A 1 1.12 -20.03 32.45
N ILE A 2 1.05 -20.71 31.30
CA ILE A 2 1.07 -20.10 29.97
C ILE A 2 -0.25 -19.37 29.79
N LYS A 3 -0.20 -18.04 29.59
CA LYS A 3 -1.38 -17.24 29.28
C LYS A 3 -1.84 -17.67 27.89
N LYS A 4 -2.92 -18.45 27.82
CA LYS A 4 -3.62 -18.77 26.58
C LYS A 4 -3.99 -17.42 25.94
N ARG A 5 -3.29 -16.99 24.87
CA ARG A 5 -3.76 -15.89 24.04
C ARG A 5 -5.18 -16.25 23.64
N SER A 6 -6.14 -15.36 23.93
CA SER A 6 -7.54 -15.56 23.57
C SER A 6 -7.61 -15.80 22.07
N GLN A 7 -8.24 -16.89 21.66
CA GLN A 7 -8.63 -17.14 20.27
C GLN A 7 -9.42 -15.97 19.67
N ASN A 8 -10.02 -15.12 20.52
CA ASN A 8 -10.79 -13.92 20.14
C ASN A 8 -9.98 -12.86 19.38
N ASP A 9 -8.76 -12.51 19.81
CA ASP A 9 -8.04 -11.34 19.26
C ASP A 9 -7.55 -11.60 17.82
N SER A 10 -7.30 -12.86 17.48
CA SER A 10 -6.96 -13.24 16.10
C SER A 10 -8.19 -13.23 15.20
N HIS A 11 -9.38 -13.53 15.75
CA HIS A 11 -10.62 -13.49 14.98
C HIS A 11 -10.96 -12.08 14.52
N GLU A 12 -10.84 -11.08 15.41
CA GLU A 12 -11.16 -9.68 15.09
C GLU A 12 -10.24 -9.08 14.01
N ILE A 13 -8.92 -9.36 14.07
CA ILE A 13 -7.97 -8.86 13.06
C ILE A 13 -8.22 -9.52 11.69
N LEU A 14 -8.59 -10.79 11.66
CA LEU A 14 -8.91 -11.50 10.42
C LEU A 14 -10.18 -10.93 9.78
N GLU A 15 -11.22 -10.64 10.58
CA GLU A 15 -12.43 -9.97 10.09
C GLU A 15 -12.12 -8.58 9.52
N GLN A 16 -11.36 -7.74 10.24
CA GLN A 16 -10.98 -6.41 9.74
C GLN A 16 -10.15 -6.48 8.46
N LEU A 17 -9.22 -7.44 8.35
CA LEU A 17 -8.46 -7.65 7.13
C LEU A 17 -9.35 -8.08 5.97
N GLN A 18 -10.34 -8.95 6.22
CA GLN A 18 -11.32 -9.33 5.22
C GLN A 18 -12.16 -8.14 4.77
N GLU A 19 -12.60 -7.29 5.68
CA GLU A 19 -13.31 -6.04 5.34
C GLU A 19 -12.46 -5.14 4.43
N TYR A 20 -11.15 -5.04 4.68
CA TYR A 20 -10.25 -4.29 3.80
C TYR A 20 -10.04 -4.96 2.44
N VAL A 21 -9.98 -6.29 2.37
CA VAL A 21 -9.95 -7.03 1.10
C VAL A 21 -11.19 -6.69 0.27
N ASP A 22 -12.37 -6.80 0.89
CA ASP A 22 -13.65 -6.53 0.24
C ASP A 22 -13.77 -5.06 -0.19
N PHE A 23 -13.25 -4.14 0.63
CA PHE A 23 -13.19 -2.71 0.30
C PHE A 23 -12.35 -2.47 -0.95
N TYR A 24 -11.13 -3.00 -1.04
CA TYR A 24 -10.27 -2.77 -2.20
C TYR A 24 -10.77 -3.51 -3.45
N ASP A 25 -11.45 -4.65 -3.30
CA ASP A 25 -12.15 -5.33 -4.39
C ASP A 25 -13.25 -4.44 -4.97
N SER A 26 -14.16 -3.98 -4.12
CA SER A 26 -15.26 -3.07 -4.50
C SER A 26 -14.75 -1.76 -5.10
N LEU A 27 -13.70 -1.19 -4.51
CA LEU A 27 -13.08 0.04 -5.00
C LEU A 27 -12.46 -0.17 -6.38
N SER A 28 -11.71 -1.26 -6.59
CA SER A 28 -11.11 -1.59 -7.88
C SER A 28 -12.17 -1.74 -8.99
N PHE A 29 -13.25 -2.46 -8.70
CA PHE A 29 -14.38 -2.62 -9.62
C PHE A 29 -15.05 -1.28 -9.92
N THR A 30 -15.28 -0.47 -8.90
CA THR A 30 -15.94 0.84 -9.03
C THR A 30 -15.12 1.80 -9.90
N VAL A 31 -13.81 1.91 -9.65
CA VAL A 31 -12.95 2.84 -10.41
C VAL A 31 -12.68 2.39 -11.85
N THR A 32 -12.80 1.09 -12.13
CA THR A 32 -12.64 0.55 -13.50
C THR A 32 -13.58 1.20 -14.51
N ASN A 33 -14.78 1.59 -14.07
CA ASN A 33 -15.79 2.23 -14.92
C ASN A 33 -15.54 3.71 -15.20
N PHE A 34 -14.50 4.32 -14.58
CA PHE A 34 -14.12 5.70 -14.84
C PHE A 34 -13.07 5.77 -15.96
N LEU A 35 -13.36 6.57 -16.98
CA LEU A 35 -12.39 6.91 -18.03
C LEU A 35 -11.25 7.73 -17.39
N PRO A 36 -10.00 7.25 -17.42
CA PRO A 36 -8.89 8.02 -16.87
C PRO A 36 -8.68 9.28 -17.72
N LEU A 37 -8.54 10.43 -17.07
CA LEU A 37 -8.34 11.72 -17.75
C LEU A 37 -7.14 11.65 -18.72
N GLY A 38 -7.45 11.80 -20.02
CA GLY A 38 -6.57 11.85 -21.18
C GLY A 38 -5.59 10.71 -21.43
N THR A 39 -5.99 9.49 -21.08
CA THR A 39 -5.42 8.28 -21.69
C THR A 39 -6.29 7.86 -22.87
N LYS A 40 -5.72 7.65 -24.07
CA LYS A 40 -6.50 7.29 -25.28
C LYS A 40 -6.92 5.82 -25.34
N ALA A 41 -6.44 4.94 -24.46
CA ALA A 41 -6.93 3.57 -24.34
C ALA A 41 -6.38 2.87 -23.09
N LEU A 42 -7.24 1.99 -22.55
CA LEU A 42 -6.96 0.77 -21.78
C LEU A 42 -6.66 0.93 -20.28
N PHE A 43 -7.76 0.86 -19.50
CA PHE A 43 -7.83 0.56 -18.06
C PHE A 43 -7.37 1.65 -17.08
N ASN A 44 -8.15 1.82 -16.01
CA ASN A 44 -7.84 2.76 -14.94
C ASN A 44 -6.63 2.24 -14.16
N PHE A 45 -5.53 3.01 -14.15
CA PHE A 45 -4.32 2.72 -13.36
C PHE A 45 -4.64 2.41 -11.89
N ASP A 46 -5.64 3.11 -11.34
CA ASP A 46 -6.07 2.91 -9.97
C ASP A 46 -6.67 1.50 -9.78
N THR A 47 -7.33 0.92 -10.79
CA THR A 47 -7.81 -0.48 -10.74
C THR A 47 -6.67 -1.44 -10.47
N TYR A 48 -5.58 -1.37 -11.26
CA TYR A 48 -4.44 -2.28 -11.09
C TYR A 48 -3.77 -2.13 -9.73
N ILE A 49 -3.68 -0.90 -9.23
CA ILE A 49 -3.15 -0.66 -7.89
C ILE A 49 -4.07 -1.24 -6.82
N TYR A 50 -5.38 -1.00 -6.90
CA TYR A 50 -6.32 -1.48 -5.89
C TYR A 50 -6.43 -3.01 -5.91
N GLU A 51 -6.37 -3.65 -7.08
CA GLU A 51 -6.23 -5.11 -7.20
C GLU A 51 -4.95 -5.62 -6.55
N ALA A 52 -3.81 -4.93 -6.75
CA ALA A 52 -2.55 -5.30 -6.11
C ALA A 52 -2.58 -5.09 -4.58
N MET A 53 -3.29 -4.06 -4.10
CA MET A 53 -3.54 -3.81 -2.68
C MET A 53 -4.41 -4.91 -2.07
N LYS A 54 -5.52 -5.26 -2.72
CA LYS A 54 -6.39 -6.41 -2.39
C LYS A 54 -5.57 -7.70 -2.27
N GLY A 55 -4.83 -8.07 -3.31
CA GLY A 55 -4.04 -9.30 -3.31
C GLY A 55 -2.94 -9.32 -2.23
N THR A 56 -2.40 -8.15 -1.88
CA THR A 56 -1.44 -8.04 -0.76
C THR A 56 -2.14 -8.27 0.59
N LEU A 57 -3.36 -7.76 0.79
CA LEU A 57 -4.15 -8.00 1.99
C LEU A 57 -4.61 -9.47 2.10
N GLU A 58 -5.05 -10.10 1.01
CA GLU A 58 -5.36 -11.53 0.96
C GLU A 58 -4.14 -12.37 1.36
N SER A 59 -2.96 -12.00 0.87
CA SER A 59 -1.72 -12.67 1.24
C SER A 59 -1.38 -12.47 2.73
N ILE A 60 -1.59 -11.27 3.28
CA ILE A 60 -1.43 -10.99 4.72
C ILE A 60 -2.38 -11.86 5.55
N LEU A 61 -3.65 -11.96 5.14
CA LEU A 61 -4.67 -12.79 5.79
C LEU A 61 -4.19 -14.23 5.90
N VAL A 62 -3.83 -14.85 4.77
CA VAL A 62 -3.33 -16.24 4.71
C VAL A 62 -2.09 -16.43 5.60
N LEU A 63 -1.17 -15.46 5.63
CA LEU A 63 0.03 -15.56 6.48
C LEU A 63 -0.31 -15.49 7.97
N ILE A 64 -1.25 -14.63 8.37
CA ILE A 64 -1.69 -14.52 9.77
C ILE A 64 -2.42 -15.78 10.21
N GLU A 65 -3.33 -16.32 9.39
CA GLU A 65 -4.02 -17.59 9.64
C GLU A 65 -3.03 -18.75 9.85
N ASN A 66 -1.92 -18.74 9.12
CA ASN A 66 -0.85 -19.73 9.23
C ASN A 66 0.22 -19.40 10.29
N GLY A 67 0.01 -18.36 11.12
CA GLY A 67 0.92 -17.97 12.20
C GLY A 67 2.24 -17.32 11.74
N ARG A 68 2.36 -16.94 10.45
CA ARG A 68 3.55 -16.33 9.83
C ARG A 68 3.55 -14.80 9.95
N VAL A 69 3.50 -14.31 11.18
CA VAL A 69 3.33 -12.87 11.47
C VAL A 69 4.49 -12.01 10.94
N ASN A 70 5.73 -12.50 10.95
CA ASN A 70 6.88 -11.76 10.42
C ASN A 70 6.75 -11.52 8.89
N ASP A 71 6.34 -12.56 8.16
CA ASP A 71 6.10 -12.47 6.72
C ASP A 71 4.92 -11.53 6.43
N ALA A 72 3.90 -11.53 7.28
CA ALA A 72 2.78 -10.60 7.19
C ALA A 72 3.24 -9.13 7.35
N TYR A 73 4.18 -8.85 8.27
CA TYR A 73 4.78 -7.51 8.41
C TYR A 73 5.61 -7.10 7.18
N ALA A 74 6.28 -8.04 6.53
CA ALA A 74 6.98 -7.79 5.27
C ALA A 74 6.00 -7.35 4.17
N LEU A 75 4.86 -8.03 4.06
CA LEU A 75 3.81 -7.64 3.12
C LEU A 75 3.12 -6.33 3.50
N LEU A 76 2.95 -6.03 4.79
CA LEU A 76 2.44 -4.73 5.24
C LEU A 76 3.37 -3.58 4.82
N ARG A 77 4.69 -3.78 4.85
CA ARG A 77 5.67 -2.82 4.34
C ARG A 77 5.46 -2.55 2.85
N LYS A 78 5.25 -3.60 2.06
CA LYS A 78 4.95 -3.53 0.62
C LYS A 78 3.61 -2.81 0.37
N PHE A 79 2.59 -3.11 1.16
CA PHE A 79 1.28 -2.46 1.09
C PHE A 79 1.39 -0.94 1.33
N TYR A 80 2.20 -0.54 2.29
CA TYR A 80 2.48 0.87 2.55
C TYR A 80 3.22 1.55 1.38
N ASP A 81 4.17 0.87 0.73
CA ASP A 81 4.86 1.41 -0.45
C ASP A 81 3.91 1.62 -1.63
N ILE A 82 3.07 0.65 -1.96
CA ILE A 82 2.13 0.78 -3.08
C ILE A 82 1.09 1.88 -2.82
N SER A 83 0.67 2.07 -1.56
CA SER A 83 -0.20 3.18 -1.15
C SER A 83 0.44 4.54 -1.46
N LEU A 84 1.71 4.72 -1.09
CA LEU A 84 2.43 5.98 -1.35
C LEU A 84 2.69 6.19 -2.84
N ILE A 85 2.99 5.12 -3.58
CA ILE A 85 3.17 5.16 -5.04
C ILE A 85 1.87 5.60 -5.72
N ASN A 86 0.72 5.09 -5.29
CA ASN A 86 -0.57 5.49 -5.86
C ASN A 86 -0.84 6.99 -5.67
N VAL A 87 -0.61 7.50 -4.46
CA VAL A 87 -0.75 8.93 -4.16
C VAL A 87 0.20 9.77 -5.02
N TYR A 88 1.45 9.32 -5.17
CA TYR A 88 2.43 9.99 -6.01
C TYR A 88 1.99 10.05 -7.48
N VAL A 89 1.59 8.91 -8.05
CA VAL A 89 1.17 8.86 -9.45
C VAL A 89 -0.07 9.72 -9.69
N ASN A 90 -1.04 9.71 -8.78
CA ASN A 90 -2.22 10.57 -8.88
C ASN A 90 -1.87 12.06 -8.83
N LEU A 91 -0.95 12.48 -7.95
CA LEU A 91 -0.47 13.86 -7.91
C LEU A 91 0.37 14.24 -9.13
N TYR A 92 1.18 13.32 -9.63
CA TYR A 92 2.01 13.52 -10.81
C TYR A 92 1.13 13.68 -12.06
N LEU A 93 0.14 12.80 -12.23
CA LEU A 93 -0.88 12.92 -13.26
C LEU A 93 -1.58 14.27 -13.17
N LYS A 94 -2.12 14.63 -12.01
CA LYS A 94 -2.87 15.87 -11.85
C LYS A 94 -2.04 17.12 -12.22
N ARG A 95 -0.76 17.14 -11.89
CA ARG A 95 0.13 18.28 -12.17
C ARG A 95 0.57 18.33 -13.64
N GLU A 96 1.01 17.20 -14.17
CA GLU A 96 1.69 17.16 -15.46
C GLU A 96 0.73 16.95 -16.64
N PHE A 97 -0.52 16.53 -16.38
CA PHE A 97 -1.56 16.42 -17.40
C PHE A 97 -1.89 17.76 -18.08
N GLU A 98 -1.70 18.87 -17.36
CA GLU A 98 -1.86 20.23 -17.91
C GLU A 98 -0.71 20.62 -18.86
N ILE A 99 0.41 19.90 -18.83
CA ILE A 99 1.69 20.31 -19.45
C ILE A 99 2.12 19.35 -20.57
N ASP A 100 1.93 18.03 -20.41
CA ASP A 100 2.51 17.05 -21.32
C ASP A 100 1.61 15.81 -21.56
N LYS A 101 1.34 15.53 -22.85
CA LYS A 101 0.59 14.35 -23.31
C LYS A 101 1.36 13.03 -23.13
N PHE A 102 2.68 13.07 -22.88
CA PHE A 102 3.52 11.87 -22.70
C PHE A 102 3.59 11.36 -21.26
N VAL A 103 3.04 12.08 -20.28
CA VAL A 103 2.99 11.67 -18.86
C VAL A 103 2.37 10.29 -18.68
N VAL A 104 1.33 10.00 -19.46
CA VAL A 104 0.64 8.71 -19.49
C VAL A 104 1.57 7.58 -19.91
N VAL A 105 2.40 7.81 -20.93
CA VAL A 105 3.37 6.82 -21.44
C VAL A 105 4.42 6.51 -20.37
N LYS A 106 4.89 7.54 -19.66
CA LYS A 106 5.86 7.39 -18.57
C LYS A 106 5.32 6.53 -17.43
N ILE A 107 4.08 6.79 -17.01
CA ILE A 107 3.41 5.99 -15.97
C ILE A 107 3.20 4.55 -16.43
N GLN A 108 2.79 4.36 -17.68
CA GLN A 108 2.65 3.02 -18.26
C GLN A 108 3.99 2.28 -18.30
N ASN A 109 5.09 2.97 -18.58
CA ASN A 109 6.42 2.38 -18.56
C ASN A 109 6.84 1.97 -17.15
N TRP A 110 6.50 2.73 -16.11
CA TRP A 110 6.70 2.33 -14.72
C TRP A 110 5.92 1.05 -14.37
N LEU A 111 4.62 1.00 -14.73
CA LEU A 111 3.78 -0.16 -14.46
C LEU A 111 4.23 -1.43 -15.19
N SER A 112 4.62 -1.29 -16.45
CA SER A 112 5.09 -2.42 -17.26
C SER A 112 6.54 -2.83 -16.96
N GLY A 113 7.19 -2.17 -16.00
CA GLY A 113 8.59 -2.43 -15.63
C GLY A 113 9.60 -2.03 -16.70
N LYS A 114 9.18 -1.27 -17.73
CA LYS A 114 10.07 -0.74 -18.78
C LYS A 114 10.93 0.41 -18.27
N GLU A 115 10.41 1.16 -17.29
CA GLU A 115 11.14 2.21 -16.57
C GLU A 115 11.03 1.96 -15.07
N LYS A 116 12.02 2.46 -14.32
CA LYS A 116 11.97 2.43 -12.86
C LYS A 116 11.13 3.59 -12.34
N ILE A 117 10.25 3.28 -11.40
CA ILE A 117 9.57 4.31 -10.61
C ILE A 117 10.61 5.09 -9.77
N PRO A 118 10.39 6.38 -9.48
CA PRO A 118 11.26 7.15 -8.62
C PRO A 118 11.52 6.49 -7.26
N GLU A 119 12.69 6.79 -6.70
CA GLU A 119 13.09 6.25 -5.41
C GLU A 119 12.17 6.75 -4.29
N TYR A 120 12.06 5.96 -3.22
CA TYR A 120 11.17 6.25 -2.09
C TYR A 120 11.34 7.66 -1.51
N ARG A 121 12.59 8.15 -1.44
CA ARG A 121 12.92 9.49 -0.96
C ARG A 121 12.32 10.59 -1.84
N GLU A 122 12.40 10.40 -3.16
CA GLU A 122 11.90 11.35 -4.15
C GLU A 122 10.37 11.39 -4.11
N ILE A 123 9.73 10.23 -4.03
CA ILE A 123 8.27 10.10 -3.85
C ILE A 123 7.81 10.87 -2.61
N ARG A 124 8.45 10.63 -1.45
CA ARG A 124 8.08 11.32 -0.21
C ARG A 124 8.29 12.82 -0.28
N GLN A 125 9.42 13.25 -0.84
CA GLN A 125 9.69 14.68 -1.01
C GLN A 125 8.62 15.33 -1.89
N TYR A 126 8.29 14.71 -3.02
CA TYR A 126 7.27 15.19 -3.94
C TYR A 126 5.90 15.33 -3.25
N ILE A 127 5.46 14.29 -2.53
CA ILE A 127 4.20 14.33 -1.79
C ILE A 127 4.25 15.44 -0.72
N SER A 128 5.35 15.57 0.04
CA SER A 128 5.49 16.57 1.12
C SER A 128 5.37 18.03 0.66
N THR A 129 5.77 18.31 -0.58
CA THR A 129 5.70 19.64 -1.18
C THR A 129 4.46 19.85 -2.05
N SER A 130 3.54 18.87 -2.09
CA SER A 130 2.32 18.94 -2.91
C SER A 130 1.17 19.65 -2.20
N LEU A 131 0.04 19.77 -2.92
CA LEU A 131 -1.24 20.24 -2.37
C LEU A 131 -1.76 19.41 -1.16
N LEU A 132 -1.19 18.23 -0.91
CA LEU A 132 -1.54 17.38 0.25
C LEU A 132 -0.78 17.74 1.53
N GLN A 133 0.00 18.83 1.55
CA GLN A 133 0.70 19.26 2.77
C GLN A 133 -0.21 19.38 4.01
N PRO A 134 -1.45 19.94 3.93
CA PRO A 134 -2.34 20.00 5.09
C PRO A 134 -2.75 18.61 5.60
N ILE A 135 -3.01 17.68 4.69
CA ILE A 135 -3.39 16.30 5.02
C ILE A 135 -2.22 15.57 5.67
N GLN A 136 -1.01 15.75 5.15
CA GLN A 136 0.20 15.15 5.73
C GLN A 136 0.47 15.64 7.15
N LYS A 137 0.21 16.92 7.43
CA LYS A 137 0.31 17.46 8.79
C LYS A 137 -0.63 16.72 9.75
N GLU A 138 -1.85 16.41 9.32
CA GLU A 138 -2.79 15.64 10.14
C GLU A 138 -2.39 14.17 10.26
N LEU A 139 -1.96 13.53 9.16
CA LEU A 139 -1.47 12.15 9.17
C LEU A 139 -0.22 11.97 10.04
N SER A 140 0.64 12.98 10.16
CA SER A 140 1.84 12.94 10.99
C SER A 140 1.55 12.78 12.49
N LYS A 141 0.31 13.04 12.93
CA LYS A 141 -0.14 12.82 14.31
C LYS A 141 -0.32 11.34 14.64
N PHE A 142 -0.47 10.49 13.62
CA PHE A 142 -0.61 9.05 13.78
C PHE A 142 0.77 8.37 13.81
N PRO A 143 0.90 7.20 14.45
CA PRO A 143 2.18 6.53 14.64
C PRO A 143 2.69 5.81 13.37
N TYR A 144 2.44 6.34 12.17
CA TYR A 144 2.81 5.71 10.90
C TYR A 144 4.32 5.46 10.78
N GLU A 145 5.15 6.38 11.27
CA GLU A 145 6.60 6.19 11.28
C GLU A 145 7.01 5.00 12.16
N SER A 146 6.41 4.89 13.36
CA SER A 146 6.63 3.76 14.26
C SER A 146 6.18 2.43 13.66
N ILE A 147 5.00 2.40 13.04
CA ILE A 147 4.47 1.22 12.34
C ILE A 147 5.41 0.81 11.21
N ARG A 148 5.86 1.77 10.39
CA ARG A 148 6.77 1.52 9.27
C ARG A 148 8.13 1.01 9.76
N ASN A 149 8.67 1.57 10.84
CA ASN A 149 9.93 1.12 11.44
C ASN A 149 9.80 -0.33 11.94
N ARG A 150 8.71 -0.65 12.62
CA ARG A 150 8.41 -2.04 13.02
C ARG A 150 8.36 -2.99 11.82
N CYS A 151 7.71 -2.61 10.72
CA CYS A 151 7.70 -3.44 9.51
C CYS A 151 9.11 -3.62 8.91
N ASN A 152 9.91 -2.55 8.90
CA ASN A 152 11.32 -2.60 8.48
C ASN A 152 12.15 -3.53 9.36
N ASP A 153 11.91 -3.55 10.67
CA ASP A 153 12.64 -4.44 11.58
C ASP A 153 12.32 -5.92 11.33
N HIS A 154 11.08 -6.25 10.98
CA HIS A 154 10.69 -7.60 10.56
C HIS A 154 11.30 -7.99 9.20
N MET A 155 11.49 -7.02 8.28
CA MET A 155 12.17 -7.25 6.99
C MET A 155 13.67 -7.55 7.13
N HIS A 156 14.35 -6.89 8.07
CA HIS A 156 15.79 -7.03 8.26
C HIS A 156 16.17 -8.06 9.33
N TYR A 157 15.20 -8.82 9.85
CA TYR A 157 15.39 -9.74 10.98
C TYR A 157 16.05 -9.07 12.20
N ASN A 158 15.85 -7.75 12.37
CA ASN A 158 16.34 -7.01 13.55
C ASN A 158 15.71 -7.56 14.83
N PHE A 159 14.56 -8.22 14.71
CA PHE A 159 13.99 -9.10 15.71
C PHE A 159 14.27 -10.58 15.34
N LEU A 160 15.37 -11.15 15.84
CA LEU A 160 15.56 -12.60 15.92
C LEU A 160 14.75 -13.25 17.04
N VAL A 161 13.89 -12.49 17.74
CA VAL A 161 13.05 -12.99 18.81
C VAL A 161 11.94 -13.86 18.21
N ILE A 162 12.30 -15.11 17.92
CA ILE A 162 11.40 -16.24 17.92
C ILE A 162 10.85 -16.34 19.34
N LYS A 163 9.73 -15.66 19.62
CA LYS A 163 8.88 -16.04 20.75
C LYS A 163 8.16 -17.33 20.37
N LEU A 164 8.89 -18.43 20.36
CA LEU A 164 8.31 -19.72 20.70
C LEU A 164 7.87 -19.60 22.16
N LEU A 165 6.56 -19.47 22.37
CA LEU A 165 5.82 -19.75 23.60
C LEU A 165 6.60 -19.57 24.92
N SER A 166 6.41 -18.43 25.59
CA SER A 166 6.61 -18.31 27.04
C SER A 166 5.36 -17.71 27.69
#